data_AF-A0A920GDS8-F1
#
_entry.id   AF-A0A920GDS8-F1
#
_cell.length_a   1.000
_cell.length_b   1.000
_cell.length_c   1.000
_cell.angle_alpha   90.00
_cell.angle_beta   90.00
_cell.angle_gamma   90.00
#
_symmetry.space_group_name_H-M   'P 1'
#
loop_
_entity.id
_entity.type
_entity.pdbx_description
1 polymer ?
#
loop_
_entity_poly.entity_id
_entity_poly.type
_entity_poly.pdbx_seq_one_letter_code
_entity_poly.pdbx_strand_id
1 'polypeptide(L)'
;MRAKATSLYSEHGGEGCLERLREQDPVIADRLQPGDKQRVIRALEVVMHTGKPLSYWQALPRQGGLTGRAFKLAHIPDRQIIYEWIDRRFENMVNGGGLQEVEKLVSRGLSADLPV
;
A
#
# COMPACT_ATOMS: atom_id res chain seq x y z
N MET A 1 -13.63 4.78 -9.42
CA MET A 1 -13.97 3.89 -8.27
C MET A 1 -13.07 4.13 -7.08
N ARG A 2 -11.73 4.14 -7.22
CA ARG A 2 -10.81 4.54 -6.14
C ARG A 2 -11.17 5.86 -5.47
N ALA A 3 -11.44 6.91 -6.24
CA ALA A 3 -11.86 8.22 -5.72
C ALA A 3 -13.10 8.13 -4.80
N LYS A 4 -14.07 7.27 -5.15
CA LYS A 4 -15.27 7.04 -4.32
C LYS A 4 -14.92 6.33 -3.01
N ALA A 5 -14.08 5.30 -3.06
CA ALA A 5 -13.60 4.61 -1.86
C ALA A 5 -12.74 5.52 -0.97
N THR A 6 -11.89 6.38 -1.57
CA THR A 6 -11.13 7.41 -0.83
C THR A 6 -12.05 8.45 -0.19
N SER A 7 -13.09 8.89 -0.91
CA SER A 7 -14.10 9.80 -0.37
C SER A 7 -14.82 9.19 0.84
N LEU A 8 -15.24 7.92 0.73
CA LEU A 8 -15.88 7.20 1.83
C LEU A 8 -14.99 7.10 3.06
N TYR A 9 -13.70 6.81 2.88
CA TYR A 9 -12.74 6.79 3.99
C TYR A 9 -12.54 8.18 4.61
N SER A 10 -12.56 9.24 3.78
CA SER A 10 -12.41 10.61 4.27
C SER A 10 -13.64 11.08 5.05
N GLU A 11 -14.83 10.62 4.66
CA GLU A 11 -16.11 10.98 5.29
C GLU A 11 -16.40 10.16 6.57
N HIS A 12 -16.05 8.88 6.58
CA HIS A 12 -16.45 7.95 7.64
C HIS A 12 -15.31 7.38 8.47
N GLY A 13 -14.06 7.70 8.12
CA GLY A 13 -12.87 7.16 8.76
C GLY A 13 -12.70 5.66 8.54
N GLY A 14 -11.65 5.11 9.18
CA GLY A 14 -11.32 3.69 9.08
C GLY A 14 -12.39 2.77 9.65
N GLU A 15 -12.92 3.09 10.83
CA GLU A 15 -13.92 2.25 11.52
C GLU A 15 -15.22 2.15 10.73
N GLY A 16 -15.79 3.28 10.31
CA GLY A 16 -17.02 3.31 9.52
C GLY A 16 -16.85 2.68 8.12
N CYS A 17 -15.62 2.64 7.59
CA CYS A 17 -15.32 1.89 6.38
C CYS A 17 -15.22 0.38 6.62
N LEU A 18 -14.63 -0.05 7.74
CA LEU A 18 -14.54 -1.46 8.11
C LEU A 18 -15.92 -2.05 8.42
N GLU A 19 -16.80 -1.29 9.07
CA GLU A 19 -18.17 -1.72 9.35
C GLU A 19 -18.94 -1.99 8.05
N ARG A 20 -18.87 -1.05 7.09
CA ARG A 20 -19.44 -1.26 5.75
C ARG A 20 -18.81 -2.41 4.99
N LEU A 21 -17.49 -2.56 5.11
CA LEU A 21 -16.79 -3.67 4.47
C LEU A 21 -17.24 -5.01 5.06
N ARG A 22 -17.55 -5.08 6.36
CA ARG A 22 -17.95 -6.31 7.05
C ARG A 22 -19.24 -6.91 6.49
N GLU A 23 -20.15 -6.10 5.96
CA GLU A 23 -21.37 -6.59 5.29
C GLU A 23 -21.08 -7.41 4.03
N GLN A 24 -19.95 -7.15 3.37
CA GLN A 24 -19.60 -7.76 2.07
C GLN A 24 -18.37 -8.67 2.14
N ASP A 25 -17.42 -8.37 3.03
CA ASP A 25 -16.14 -9.05 3.22
C ASP A 25 -15.74 -9.09 4.70
N PRO A 26 -16.46 -9.85 5.55
CA PRO A 26 -16.15 -9.93 6.98
C PRO A 26 -14.73 -10.46 7.24
N VAL A 27 -14.24 -11.35 6.37
CA VAL A 27 -12.90 -11.94 6.48
C VAL A 27 -11.79 -10.89 6.36
N ILE A 28 -11.91 -9.93 5.43
CA ILE A 28 -10.93 -8.85 5.30
C ILE A 28 -11.18 -7.77 6.37
N ALA A 29 -12.44 -7.44 6.65
CA ALA A 29 -12.77 -6.44 7.67
C ALA A 29 -12.17 -6.77 9.05
N ASP A 30 -12.18 -8.04 9.46
CA ASP A 30 -11.65 -8.46 10.75
C ASP A 30 -10.11 -8.56 10.80
N ARG A 31 -9.44 -8.59 9.64
CA ARG A 31 -7.97 -8.61 9.54
C ARG A 31 -7.35 -7.22 9.48
N LEU A 32 -8.10 -6.24 8.98
CA LEU A 32 -7.58 -4.90 8.76
C LEU A 32 -7.76 -4.03 10.00
N GLN A 33 -6.76 -3.20 10.25
CA GLN A 33 -6.85 -2.14 11.25
C GLN A 33 -7.49 -0.90 10.63
N PRO A 34 -8.28 -0.11 11.38
CA PRO A 34 -8.89 1.12 10.87
C PRO A 34 -7.88 2.09 10.25
N GLY A 35 -6.67 2.16 10.82
CA GLY A 35 -5.57 3.01 10.34
C GLY A 35 -4.89 2.52 9.06
N ASP A 36 -5.17 1.30 8.58
CA ASP A 36 -4.58 0.75 7.34
C ASP A 36 -5.31 1.32 6.10
N LYS A 37 -5.28 2.66 5.96
CA LYS A 37 -6.05 3.45 4.99
C LYS A 37 -5.97 2.88 3.58
N GLN A 38 -4.77 2.55 3.11
CA GLN A 38 -4.57 2.03 1.76
C GLN A 38 -5.26 0.68 1.56
N ARG A 39 -5.16 -0.24 2.53
CA ARG A 39 -5.77 -1.57 2.42
C ARG A 39 -7.28 -1.53 2.59
N VAL A 40 -7.80 -0.69 3.48
CA VAL A 40 -9.25 -0.47 3.65
C VAL A 40 -9.86 0.10 2.37
N ILE A 41 -9.28 1.17 1.82
CA ILE A 41 -9.72 1.75 0.54
C ILE A 41 -9.67 0.69 -0.57
N ARG A 42 -8.60 -0.12 -0.62
CA ARG A 42 -8.46 -1.15 -1.65
C ARG A 42 -9.54 -2.24 -1.54
N ALA A 43 -9.84 -2.71 -0.33
CA ALA A 43 -10.87 -3.74 -0.14
C ALA A 43 -12.25 -3.24 -0.57
N LEU A 44 -12.60 -2.01 -0.18
CA LEU A 44 -13.83 -1.34 -0.62
C LEU A 44 -13.87 -1.10 -2.14
N GLU A 45 -12.76 -0.67 -2.72
CA GLU A 45 -12.65 -0.45 -4.17
C GLU A 45 -12.91 -1.74 -4.95
N VAL A 46 -12.33 -2.87 -4.53
CA VAL A 46 -12.47 -4.16 -5.21
C VAL A 46 -13.91 -4.63 -5.18
N VAL A 47 -14.57 -4.58 -4.01
CA VAL A 47 -15.96 -5.03 -3.92
C VAL A 47 -16.92 -4.10 -4.66
N MET A 48 -16.72 -2.78 -4.60
CA MET A 48 -17.55 -1.82 -5.35
C MET A 48 -17.40 -1.95 -6.86
N HIS A 49 -16.21 -2.31 -7.34
CA HIS A 49 -15.96 -2.38 -8.77
C HIS A 49 -16.32 -3.74 -9.37
N THR A 50 -16.04 -4.83 -8.65
CA THR A 50 -16.19 -6.19 -9.18
C THR A 50 -17.44 -6.91 -8.68
N GLY A 51 -18.11 -6.37 -7.65
CA GLY A 51 -19.18 -7.05 -6.93
C GLY A 51 -18.72 -8.26 -6.11
N LYS A 52 -17.41 -8.59 -6.14
CA LYS A 52 -16.83 -9.71 -5.40
C LYS A 52 -15.83 -9.19 -4.36
N PRO A 53 -15.90 -9.68 -3.11
CA PRO A 53 -15.00 -9.25 -2.05
C PRO A 53 -13.55 -9.65 -2.33
N LEU A 54 -12.59 -8.98 -1.67
CA LEU A 54 -11.17 -9.29 -1.85
C LEU A 54 -10.84 -10.70 -1.33
N SER A 55 -11.52 -11.14 -0.26
CA SER A 55 -11.43 -12.51 0.24
C SER A 55 -11.80 -13.56 -0.81
N TYR A 56 -12.79 -13.30 -1.67
CA TYR A 56 -13.13 -14.20 -2.77
C TYR A 56 -11.93 -14.40 -3.70
N TRP A 57 -11.30 -13.31 -4.15
CA TRP A 57 -10.16 -13.38 -5.05
C TRP A 57 -8.93 -14.05 -4.41
N GLN A 58 -8.71 -13.84 -3.11
CA GLN A 58 -7.63 -14.47 -2.35
C GLN A 58 -7.85 -15.96 -2.10
N ALA A 59 -9.11 -16.42 -2.09
CA ALA A 59 -9.45 -17.83 -1.93
C ALA A 59 -9.30 -18.64 -3.23
N LEU A 60 -9.27 -17.98 -4.39
CA LEU A 60 -9.03 -18.67 -5.65
C LEU A 60 -7.62 -19.31 -5.66
N PRO A 61 -7.46 -20.48 -6.31
CA PRO A 61 -6.15 -21.07 -6.51
C PRO A 61 -5.21 -20.06 -7.16
N ARG A 62 -4.01 -19.90 -6.60
CA ARG A 62 -2.99 -19.06 -7.22
C ARG A 62 -2.66 -19.63 -8.59
N GLN A 63 -2.87 -18.83 -9.63
CA GLN A 63 -2.51 -19.17 -11.00
C GLN A 63 -1.22 -18.43 -11.38
N GLY A 64 -0.35 -19.10 -12.13
CA GLY A 64 0.99 -18.60 -12.43
C GLY A 64 1.97 -18.76 -11.26
N GLY A 65 3.21 -18.31 -11.47
CA GLY A 65 4.31 -18.45 -10.52
C GLY A 65 5.60 -18.88 -11.22
N LEU A 66 6.72 -18.80 -10.50
CA LEU A 66 7.99 -19.28 -11.02
C LEU A 66 7.93 -20.81 -11.21
N THR A 67 8.09 -21.27 -12.44
CA THR A 67 8.26 -22.71 -12.73
C THR A 67 9.73 -23.07 -12.53
N GLY A 68 10.00 -24.03 -11.65
CA GLY A 68 11.36 -24.47 -11.32
C GLY A 68 11.81 -24.14 -9.89
N ARG A 69 13.11 -24.26 -9.62
CA ARG A 69 13.68 -24.07 -8.28
C ARG A 69 14.00 -22.60 -8.04
N ALA A 70 13.41 -22.04 -7.00
CA ALA A 70 13.80 -20.73 -6.47
C ALA A 70 14.81 -20.90 -5.34
N PHE A 71 15.88 -20.11 -5.35
CA PHE A 71 16.77 -19.94 -4.21
C PHE A 71 16.55 -18.56 -3.59
N LYS A 72 16.26 -18.52 -2.29
CA LYS A 72 16.04 -17.28 -1.55
C LYS A 72 17.25 -17.00 -0.66
N LEU A 73 17.92 -15.90 -0.95
CA LEU A 73 19.01 -15.34 -0.15
C LEU A 73 18.53 -14.01 0.41
N ALA A 74 18.77 -13.78 1.70
CA ALA A 74 18.52 -12.51 2.36
C ALA A 74 19.78 -12.07 3.09
N HIS A 75 20.20 -10.82 2.88
CA HIS A 75 21.25 -10.19 3.66
C HIS A 75 20.60 -9.38 4.79
N ILE A 76 20.79 -9.82 6.02
CA ILE A 76 20.12 -9.25 7.21
C ILE A 76 21.22 -8.88 8.22
N PRO A 77 21.94 -7.77 8.02
CA PRO A 77 22.93 -7.29 8.97
C PRO A 77 22.26 -6.75 10.25
N ASP A 78 23.08 -6.43 11.25
CA ASP A 78 22.57 -5.84 12.49
C ASP A 78 21.84 -4.51 12.23
N ARG A 79 20.81 -4.25 13.03
CA ARG A 79 19.93 -3.09 12.85
C ARG A 79 20.67 -1.76 12.99
N GLN A 80 21.66 -1.67 13.87
CA GLN A 80 22.46 -0.45 14.06
C GLN A 80 23.25 -0.13 12.80
N ILE A 81 23.88 -1.15 12.19
CA ILE A 81 24.62 -1.01 10.93
C ILE A 81 23.70 -0.53 9.81
N ILE A 82 22.47 -1.07 9.73
CA ILE A 82 21.48 -0.64 8.73
C ILE A 82 21.18 0.85 8.88
N TYR A 83 21.02 1.35 10.10
CA TYR A 83 20.75 2.77 10.35
C TYR A 83 21.90 3.67 9.91
N GLU A 84 23.13 3.34 10.29
CA GLU A 84 24.31 4.09 9.86
C GLU A 84 24.42 4.17 8.33
N TRP A 85 24.10 3.07 7.63
CA TRP A 85 24.11 3.05 6.17
C TRP A 85 22.99 3.87 5.55
N ILE A 86 21.78 3.84 6.15
CA ILE A 86 20.65 4.64 5.70
C ILE A 86 20.96 6.13 5.85
N ASP A 87 21.49 6.55 7.01
CA ASP A 87 21.79 7.95 7.31
C ASP A 87 22.84 8.49 6.34
N ARG A 88 23.96 7.77 6.19
CA ARG A 88 25.01 8.12 5.22
C ARG A 88 24.48 8.18 3.79
N ARG A 89 23.60 7.25 3.40
CA ARG A 89 23.00 7.25 2.05
C ARG A 89 22.08 8.46 1.86
N PHE A 90 21.31 8.81 2.88
CA PHE A 90 20.41 9.97 2.84
C PHE A 90 21.20 11.27 2.67
N GLU A 91 22.26 11.48 3.46
CA GLU A 91 23.16 12.63 3.30
C GLU A 91 23.74 12.72 1.88
N ASN A 92 24.18 11.58 1.34
CA ASN A 92 24.70 11.52 -0.04
C ASN A 92 23.62 11.88 -1.08
N MET A 93 22.37 11.46 -0.88
CA MET A 93 21.26 11.82 -1.78
C MET A 93 20.96 13.32 -1.73
N VAL A 94 20.93 13.91 -0.54
CA VAL A 94 20.71 15.36 -0.37
C VAL A 94 21.84 16.16 -1.01
N ASN A 95 23.09 15.83 -0.70
CA ASN A 95 24.28 16.49 -1.25
C ASN A 95 24.43 16.25 -2.76
N GLY A 96 23.91 15.13 -3.27
CA GLY A 96 23.89 14.76 -4.68
C GLY A 96 22.79 15.44 -5.51
N GLY A 97 22.02 16.36 -4.93
CA GLY A 97 21.01 17.13 -5.64
C GLY A 97 19.58 16.57 -5.55
N GLY A 98 19.30 15.71 -4.57
CA GLY A 98 17.98 15.10 -4.37
C GLY A 98 16.88 16.13 -4.11
N LEU A 99 17.20 17.27 -3.48
CA LEU A 99 16.21 18.34 -3.28
C LEU A 99 15.74 18.95 -4.60
N GLN A 100 16.66 19.21 -5.52
CA GLN A 100 16.35 19.77 -6.84
C GLN A 100 15.56 18.78 -7.71
N GLU A 101 15.78 17.47 -7.54
CA GLU A 101 14.97 16.44 -8.18
C GLU A 101 13.51 16.51 -7.69
N VAL A 102 13.30 16.60 -6.37
CA VAL A 102 11.95 16.69 -5.78
C VAL A 102 11.26 18.00 -6.19
N GLU A 103 11.96 19.13 -6.21
CA GLU A 103 11.41 20.41 -6.69
C GLU A 103 10.91 20.31 -8.14
N LYS A 104 11.67 19.66 -9.02
CA LYS A 104 11.26 19.39 -10.41
C LYS A 104 10.06 18.45 -10.49
N LEU A 105 9.92 17.51 -9.57
CA LEU A 105 8.77 16.62 -9.53
C LEU A 105 7.51 17.36 -9.07
N VAL A 106 7.63 18.18 -8.03
CA VAL A 106 6.53 19.00 -7.49
C VAL A 106 6.03 20.01 -8.52
N SER A 107 6.94 20.64 -9.29
CA SER A 107 6.56 21.62 -10.31
C SER A 107 5.69 21.05 -11.44
N ARG A 108 5.63 19.72 -11.59
CA ARG A 108 4.73 19.05 -12.54
C ARG A 108 3.26 19.05 -12.10
N GLY A 109 2.95 19.48 -10.87
CA GLY A 109 1.57 19.55 -10.37
C GLY A 109 0.88 18.19 -10.30
N LEU A 110 1.64 17.12 -10.06
CA LEU A 110 1.12 15.77 -9.96
C LEU A 110 0.28 15.60 -8.69
N SER A 111 -0.74 14.71 -8.75
CA SER A 111 -1.54 14.39 -7.58
C SER A 111 -0.67 13.77 -6.48
N ALA A 112 -0.85 14.23 -5.24
CA ALA A 112 -0.20 13.67 -4.06
C ALA A 112 -0.61 12.22 -3.77
N ASP A 113 -1.71 11.74 -4.38
CA ASP A 113 -2.21 10.36 -4.22
C ASP A 113 -1.55 9.36 -5.18
N LEU A 114 -0.58 9.79 -6.01
CA LEU A 114 0.17 8.87 -6.86
C LEU A 114 1.01 7.90 -6.02
N PRO A 115 1.22 6.66 -6.51
CA PRO A 115 2.16 5.74 -5.88
C PRO A 115 3.57 6.33 -5.81
N VAL A 116 4.23 6.14 -4.67
CA VAL A 116 5.66 6.40 -4.46
C VAL A 116 6.42 5.10 -4.65
#